data_AF-A0A3D0P038-F1
#
_entry.id   AF-A0A3D0P038-F1
#
_cell.length_a   1.000
_cell.length_b   1.000
_cell.length_c   1.000
_cell.angle_alpha   90.00
_cell.angle_beta   90.00
_cell.angle_gamma   90.00
#
_symmetry.space_group_name_H-M   'P 1'
#
loop_
_entity.id
_entity.type
_entity.pdbx_description
1 polymer ?
#
loop_
_entity_poly.entity_id
_entity_poly.type
_entity_poly.pdbx_seq_one_letter_code
_entity_poly.pdbx_strand_id
1 'polypeptide(L)'
;DFEQRWDEHIASTWADRHSHFESSRKRYDELEKKAAEGDSSAEEMLEMAGLLAERKGNLEALPLLRETVEKYPENAEAHYTLGSVLLMNDDESGLEHVRRSMAIDIKWRYAASDIAFQFLRSKGRFEEAKEYAATVESEAEDFANAERERQSISVTDSFLGHEMTEEKVAEIVRKLQYYEEITALYLVKKVVNYFPDVPFHVLFIELRERGLLNRTNDMKPEDLLSAVASRLENSEIGYFALLRGEFIPIREVFPRIPNSKIFERNS
;
A
#
# COMPACT_ATOMS: atom_id res chain seq x y z
N ASP A 1 -12.54 36.32 -0.49
CA ASP A 1 -11.96 35.12 0.16
C ASP A 1 -12.48 33.78 -0.34
N PHE A 2 -12.72 33.65 -1.65
CA PHE A 2 -12.92 32.36 -2.32
C PHE A 2 -11.87 32.20 -3.43
N GLU A 3 -11.53 33.30 -4.11
CA GLU A 3 -10.46 33.37 -5.12
C GLU A 3 -9.05 33.14 -4.54
N GLN A 4 -8.74 33.62 -3.34
CA GLN A 4 -7.41 33.48 -2.73
C GLN A 4 -7.08 32.04 -2.28
N ARG A 5 -8.11 31.25 -1.91
CA ARG A 5 -7.98 29.81 -1.56
C ARG A 5 -7.95 28.89 -2.79
N TRP A 6 -8.42 29.37 -3.94
CA TRP A 6 -8.36 28.66 -5.22
C TRP A 6 -6.94 28.73 -5.81
N ASP A 7 -6.29 29.89 -5.70
CA ASP A 7 -4.93 30.11 -6.21
C ASP A 7 -3.85 29.31 -5.46
N GLU A 8 -3.97 29.12 -4.14
CA GLU A 8 -2.98 28.36 -3.35
C GLU A 8 -3.02 26.85 -3.62
N HIS A 9 -4.21 26.28 -3.86
CA HIS A 9 -4.37 24.86 -4.16
C HIS A 9 -3.95 24.53 -5.60
N ILE A 10 -4.26 25.40 -6.57
CA ILE A 10 -3.77 25.28 -7.95
C ILE A 10 -2.24 25.47 -8.00
N ALA A 11 -1.68 26.42 -7.24
CA ALA A 11 -0.23 26.66 -7.22
C ALA A 11 0.58 25.51 -6.59
N SER A 12 0.09 24.88 -5.50
CA SER A 12 0.74 23.69 -4.92
C SER A 12 0.64 22.49 -5.87
N THR A 13 -0.55 22.22 -6.42
CA THR A 13 -0.73 21.11 -7.36
C THR A 13 0.04 21.33 -8.66
N TRP A 14 0.23 22.58 -9.09
CA TRP A 14 1.05 22.96 -10.24
C TRP A 14 2.54 22.86 -9.94
N ALA A 15 3.01 23.31 -8.78
CA ALA A 15 4.41 23.18 -8.37
C ALA A 15 4.83 21.71 -8.16
N ASP A 16 3.97 20.90 -7.54
CA ASP A 16 4.20 19.47 -7.32
C ASP A 16 4.17 18.70 -8.64
N ARG A 17 3.19 18.98 -9.51
CA ARG A 17 3.15 18.39 -10.86
C ARG A 17 4.32 18.87 -11.72
N HIS A 18 4.70 20.14 -11.66
CA HIS A 18 5.82 20.70 -12.44
C HIS A 18 7.16 20.10 -11.99
N SER A 19 7.40 20.01 -10.68
CA SER A 19 8.57 19.34 -10.10
C SER A 19 8.63 17.86 -10.48
N HIS A 20 7.49 17.17 -10.46
CA HIS A 20 7.38 15.80 -10.95
C HIS A 20 7.71 15.69 -12.45
N PHE A 21 7.15 16.56 -13.30
CA PHE A 21 7.46 16.55 -14.74
C PHE A 21 8.94 16.85 -15.04
N GLU A 22 9.56 17.78 -14.32
CA GLU A 22 10.99 18.09 -14.50
C GLU A 22 11.88 16.94 -14.05
N SER A 23 11.58 16.32 -12.90
CA SER A 23 12.32 15.16 -12.39
C SER A 23 12.13 13.92 -13.26
N SER A 24 10.90 13.60 -13.69
CA SER A 24 10.59 12.52 -14.62
C SER A 24 11.29 12.71 -15.96
N ARG A 25 11.34 13.94 -16.49
CA ARG A 25 12.08 14.25 -17.72
C ARG A 25 13.57 14.01 -17.56
N LYS A 26 14.17 14.55 -16.49
CA LYS A 26 15.60 14.37 -16.23
C LYS A 26 15.95 12.89 -16.08
N ARG A 27 15.12 12.13 -15.36
CA ARG A 27 15.29 10.69 -15.18
C ARG A 27 15.19 9.93 -16.51
N TYR A 28 14.22 10.28 -17.35
CA TYR A 28 14.11 9.73 -18.71
C TYR A 28 15.38 10.00 -19.54
N ASP A 29 15.88 11.26 -19.56
CA ASP A 29 17.07 11.63 -20.33
C ASP A 29 18.33 10.88 -19.83
N GLU A 30 18.44 10.64 -18.52
CA GLU A 30 19.52 9.83 -17.92
C GLU A 30 19.44 8.36 -18.34
N LEU A 31 18.23 7.77 -18.31
CA LEU A 31 18.00 6.38 -18.72
C LEU A 31 18.23 6.17 -20.22
N GLU A 32 17.79 7.12 -21.06
CA GLU A 32 17.98 7.08 -22.51
C GLU A 32 19.47 7.12 -22.87
N LYS A 33 20.26 7.96 -22.19
CA LYS A 33 21.72 7.99 -22.37
C LYS A 33 22.36 6.66 -21.99
N LYS A 34 21.97 6.08 -20.86
CA LYS A 34 22.49 4.78 -20.40
C LYS A 34 22.14 3.65 -21.37
N ALA A 35 20.92 3.68 -21.93
CA ALA A 35 20.47 2.73 -22.93
C ALA A 35 21.31 2.80 -24.21
N ALA A 36 21.62 4.02 -24.67
CA ALA A 36 22.50 4.23 -25.82
C ALA A 36 23.94 3.73 -25.60
N GLU A 37 24.40 3.67 -24.35
CA GLU A 37 25.70 3.12 -23.96
C GLU A 37 25.67 1.58 -23.78
N GLY A 38 24.50 0.95 -23.89
CA GLY A 38 24.29 -0.51 -23.84
C GLY A 38 24.07 -1.08 -22.43
N ASP A 39 24.03 -0.25 -21.39
CA ASP A 39 24.07 -0.64 -19.97
C ASP A 39 22.71 -0.56 -19.24
N SER A 40 21.59 -0.68 -19.96
CA SER A 40 20.26 -0.63 -19.32
C SER A 40 19.72 -2.00 -18.95
N SER A 41 19.35 -2.18 -17.67
CA SER A 41 18.63 -3.37 -17.16
C SER A 41 17.18 -3.42 -17.64
N ALA A 42 16.49 -4.54 -17.40
CA ALA A 42 15.07 -4.66 -17.71
C ALA A 42 14.23 -3.63 -16.94
N GLU A 43 14.53 -3.48 -15.64
CA GLU A 43 13.87 -2.54 -14.73
C GLU A 43 14.05 -1.09 -15.22
N GLU A 44 15.25 -0.73 -15.65
CA GLU A 44 15.56 0.60 -16.17
C GLU A 44 14.84 0.90 -17.50
N MET A 45 14.72 -0.09 -18.39
CA MET A 45 13.98 0.07 -19.64
C MET A 45 12.47 0.14 -19.40
N LEU A 46 11.95 -0.58 -18.40
CA LEU A 46 10.54 -0.49 -17.98
C LEU A 46 10.23 0.85 -17.32
N GLU A 47 11.13 1.34 -16.46
CA GLU A 47 11.03 2.68 -15.87
C GLU A 47 10.99 3.74 -16.99
N MET A 48 11.89 3.65 -17.96
CA MET A 48 11.92 4.57 -19.10
C MET A 48 10.62 4.52 -19.93
N ALA A 49 10.05 3.32 -20.14
CA ALA A 49 8.77 3.16 -20.81
C ALA A 49 7.61 3.77 -20.03
N GLY A 50 7.58 3.61 -18.70
CA GLY A 50 6.61 4.25 -17.83
C GLY A 50 6.66 5.77 -17.92
N LEU A 51 7.86 6.36 -17.81
CA LEU A 51 8.06 7.81 -17.92
C LEU A 51 7.66 8.36 -19.31
N LEU A 52 7.92 7.59 -20.38
CA LEU A 52 7.48 7.95 -21.73
C LEU A 52 5.95 7.91 -21.85
N ALA A 53 5.33 6.89 -21.26
CA ALA A 53 3.88 6.72 -21.24
C ALA A 53 3.18 7.84 -20.47
N GLU A 54 3.68 8.23 -19.30
CA GLU A 54 3.17 9.36 -18.52
C GLU A 54 3.22 10.68 -19.32
N ARG A 55 4.28 10.87 -20.10
CA ARG A 55 4.50 12.11 -20.85
C ARG A 55 3.71 12.19 -22.16
N LYS A 56 3.65 11.08 -22.90
CA LYS A 56 3.16 11.08 -24.29
C LYS A 56 1.96 10.16 -24.52
N GLY A 57 1.74 9.17 -23.65
CA GLY A 57 0.72 8.15 -23.79
C GLY A 57 1.30 6.74 -23.89
N ASN A 58 0.50 5.75 -23.53
CA ASN A 58 0.91 4.34 -23.50
C ASN A 58 1.36 3.81 -24.88
N LEU A 59 0.77 4.32 -25.97
CA LEU A 59 1.10 3.88 -27.33
C LEU A 59 2.53 4.28 -27.73
N GLU A 60 2.99 5.44 -27.29
CA GLU A 60 4.33 5.93 -27.56
C GLU A 60 5.41 5.11 -26.85
N ALA A 61 5.06 4.41 -25.78
CA ALA A 61 5.96 3.50 -25.06
C ALA A 61 6.07 2.11 -25.71
N LEU A 62 5.18 1.73 -26.63
CA LEU A 62 5.16 0.40 -27.25
C LEU A 62 6.49 0.00 -27.92
N PRO A 63 7.18 0.85 -28.70
CA PRO A 63 8.46 0.48 -29.31
C PRO A 63 9.49 0.08 -28.25
N LEU A 64 9.55 0.85 -27.16
CA LEU A 64 10.47 0.59 -26.07
C LEU A 64 10.09 -0.67 -25.29
N LEU A 65 8.81 -0.90 -25.02
CA LEU A 65 8.35 -2.13 -24.37
C LEU A 65 8.63 -3.39 -25.20
N ARG A 66 8.51 -3.30 -26.54
CA ARG A 66 8.90 -4.39 -27.46
C ARG A 66 10.39 -4.66 -27.38
N GLU A 67 11.22 -3.61 -27.42
CA GLU A 67 12.68 -3.72 -27.26
C GLU A 67 13.05 -4.37 -25.92
N THR A 68 12.38 -3.98 -24.82
CA THR A 68 12.60 -4.58 -23.49
C THR A 68 12.32 -6.08 -23.50
N VAL A 69 11.21 -6.52 -24.10
CA VAL A 69 10.87 -7.95 -24.19
C VAL A 69 11.84 -8.70 -25.09
N GLU A 70 12.32 -8.08 -26.17
CA GLU A 70 13.34 -8.68 -27.05
C GLU A 70 14.69 -8.86 -26.33
N LYS A 71 15.12 -7.87 -25.54
CA LYS A 71 16.37 -7.93 -24.77
C LYS A 71 16.25 -8.83 -23.54
N TYR A 72 15.06 -8.91 -22.94
CA TYR A 72 14.79 -9.61 -21.68
C TYR A 72 13.57 -10.54 -21.80
N PRO A 73 13.66 -11.63 -22.58
CA PRO A 73 12.52 -12.51 -22.88
C PRO A 73 12.01 -13.33 -21.68
N GLU A 74 12.78 -13.40 -20.60
CA GLU A 74 12.40 -14.06 -19.33
C GLU A 74 12.01 -13.05 -18.24
N ASN A 75 11.78 -11.79 -18.57
CA ASN A 75 11.30 -10.80 -17.60
C ASN A 75 9.77 -10.76 -17.62
N ALA A 76 9.16 -11.20 -16.52
CA ALA A 76 7.70 -11.28 -16.40
C ALA A 76 7.03 -9.89 -16.44
N GLU A 77 7.64 -8.89 -15.84
CA GLU A 77 7.12 -7.52 -15.78
C GLU A 77 7.10 -6.87 -17.17
N ALA A 78 8.13 -7.10 -17.98
CA ALA A 78 8.19 -6.61 -19.36
C ALA A 78 7.08 -7.21 -20.23
N HIS A 79 6.88 -8.52 -20.11
CA HIS A 79 5.77 -9.21 -20.77
C HIS A 79 4.40 -8.70 -20.29
N TYR A 80 4.20 -8.52 -18.99
CA TYR A 80 2.95 -7.97 -18.46
C TYR A 80 2.70 -6.55 -18.97
N THR A 81 3.70 -5.67 -18.86
CA THR A 81 3.56 -4.25 -19.22
C THR A 81 3.26 -4.08 -20.71
N LEU A 82 3.98 -4.80 -21.59
CA LEU A 82 3.69 -4.81 -23.02
C LEU A 82 2.29 -5.36 -23.30
N GLY A 83 1.95 -6.52 -22.72
CA GLY A 83 0.64 -7.14 -22.91
C GLY A 83 -0.51 -6.24 -22.46
N SER A 84 -0.38 -5.60 -21.30
CA SER A 84 -1.36 -4.66 -20.77
C SER A 84 -1.60 -3.49 -21.71
N VAL A 85 -0.53 -2.83 -22.19
CA VAL A 85 -0.66 -1.71 -23.13
C VAL A 85 -1.34 -2.15 -24.43
N LEU A 86 -1.00 -3.34 -24.96
CA LEU A 86 -1.62 -3.86 -26.17
C LEU A 86 -3.13 -4.09 -25.98
N LEU A 87 -3.53 -4.79 -24.91
CA LEU A 87 -4.93 -5.09 -24.62
C LEU A 87 -5.77 -3.83 -24.36
N MET A 88 -5.22 -2.85 -23.62
CA MET A 88 -5.87 -1.55 -23.39
C MET A 88 -6.10 -0.77 -24.69
N ASN A 89 -5.31 -1.04 -25.72
CA ASN A 89 -5.43 -0.42 -27.05
C ASN A 89 -6.08 -1.36 -28.07
N ASP A 90 -6.85 -2.33 -27.59
CA ASP A 90 -7.64 -3.25 -28.39
C ASP A 90 -6.82 -4.21 -29.28
N ASP A 91 -5.53 -4.35 -29.02
CA ASP A 91 -4.63 -5.27 -29.71
C ASP A 91 -4.55 -6.62 -28.97
N GLU A 92 -5.19 -7.63 -29.58
CA GLU A 92 -5.28 -8.99 -29.05
C GLU A 92 -3.93 -9.69 -28.88
N SER A 93 -2.88 -9.26 -29.58
CA SER A 93 -1.54 -9.85 -29.41
C SER A 93 -1.02 -9.72 -27.97
N GLY A 94 -1.58 -8.79 -27.19
CA GLY A 94 -1.30 -8.66 -25.76
C GLY A 94 -1.64 -9.91 -24.93
N LEU A 95 -2.60 -10.75 -25.36
CA LEU A 95 -2.98 -11.98 -24.65
C LEU A 95 -1.82 -12.96 -24.51
N GLU A 96 -0.95 -13.05 -25.52
CA GLU A 96 0.21 -13.93 -25.46
C GLU A 96 1.28 -13.40 -24.49
N HIS A 97 1.46 -12.07 -24.46
CA HIS A 97 2.40 -11.43 -23.54
C HIS A 97 1.95 -11.59 -22.08
N VAL A 98 0.67 -11.36 -21.76
CA VAL A 98 0.17 -11.58 -20.39
C VAL A 98 0.24 -13.06 -20.00
N ARG A 99 -0.06 -14.01 -20.89
CA ARG A 99 0.12 -15.45 -20.65
C ARG A 99 1.59 -15.79 -20.35
N ARG A 100 2.53 -15.22 -21.11
CA ARG A 100 3.97 -15.43 -20.89
C ARG A 100 4.41 -14.88 -19.53
N SER A 101 3.93 -13.69 -19.14
CA SER A 101 4.20 -13.12 -17.83
C SER A 101 3.78 -14.05 -16.69
N MET A 102 2.54 -14.57 -16.75
CA MET A 102 2.00 -15.51 -15.77
C MET A 102 2.82 -16.80 -15.64
N ALA A 103 3.43 -17.24 -16.75
CA ALA A 103 4.24 -18.45 -16.78
C ALA A 103 5.65 -18.25 -16.20
N ILE A 104 6.19 -17.03 -16.30
CA ILE A 104 7.52 -16.68 -15.79
C ILE A 104 7.48 -16.45 -14.28
N ASP A 105 6.51 -15.66 -13.78
CA ASP A 105 6.43 -15.30 -12.37
C ASP A 105 4.97 -15.25 -11.88
N ILE A 106 4.71 -16.04 -10.83
CA ILE A 106 3.41 -16.15 -10.16
C ILE A 106 2.90 -14.80 -9.64
N LYS A 107 3.79 -13.87 -9.27
CA LYS A 107 3.44 -12.53 -8.79
C LYS A 107 2.57 -11.76 -9.77
N TRP A 108 2.76 -11.97 -11.08
CA TRP A 108 2.01 -11.27 -12.12
C TRP A 108 0.70 -11.98 -12.49
N ARG A 109 0.43 -13.15 -11.91
CA ARG A 109 -0.66 -14.02 -12.34
C ARG A 109 -2.02 -13.32 -12.27
N TYR A 110 -2.32 -12.65 -11.17
CA TYR A 110 -3.58 -11.95 -11.00
C TYR A 110 -3.73 -10.76 -11.93
N ALA A 111 -2.77 -9.84 -11.93
CA ALA A 111 -2.82 -8.64 -12.77
C ALA A 111 -2.95 -9.00 -14.26
N ALA A 112 -2.19 -10.00 -14.72
CA ALA A 112 -2.27 -10.53 -16.08
C ALA A 112 -3.61 -11.22 -16.37
N SER A 113 -4.15 -11.98 -15.42
CA SER A 113 -5.46 -12.65 -15.57
C SER A 113 -6.62 -11.66 -15.60
N ASP A 114 -6.58 -10.62 -14.76
CA ASP A 114 -7.62 -9.60 -14.69
C ASP A 114 -7.72 -8.82 -16.00
N ILE A 115 -6.60 -8.34 -16.55
CA ILE A 115 -6.64 -7.61 -17.83
C ILE A 115 -7.05 -8.50 -19.00
N ALA A 116 -6.60 -9.76 -19.03
CA ALA A 116 -7.02 -10.74 -20.05
C ALA A 116 -8.52 -11.03 -19.95
N PHE A 117 -9.04 -11.23 -18.74
CA PHE A 117 -10.46 -11.44 -18.45
C PHE A 117 -11.30 -10.25 -18.93
N GLN A 118 -10.92 -9.03 -18.57
CA GLN A 118 -11.62 -7.81 -18.95
C GLN A 118 -11.64 -7.62 -20.47
N PHE A 119 -10.50 -7.82 -21.14
CA PHE A 119 -10.40 -7.74 -22.60
C PHE A 119 -11.29 -8.78 -23.29
N LEU A 120 -11.20 -10.05 -22.90
CA LEU A 120 -11.99 -11.13 -23.52
C LEU A 120 -13.49 -10.92 -23.32
N ARG A 121 -13.91 -10.43 -22.14
CA ARG A 121 -15.32 -10.07 -21.89
C ARG A 121 -15.78 -8.91 -22.74
N SER A 122 -14.96 -7.87 -22.93
CA SER A 122 -15.32 -6.73 -23.78
C SER A 122 -15.51 -7.16 -25.25
N LYS A 123 -14.82 -8.21 -25.68
CA LYS A 123 -14.99 -8.87 -26.99
C LYS A 123 -16.12 -9.90 -27.05
N GLY A 124 -16.83 -10.15 -25.96
CA GLY A 124 -17.89 -11.17 -25.89
C GLY A 124 -17.37 -12.62 -25.90
N ARG A 125 -16.07 -12.83 -25.70
CA ARG A 125 -15.39 -14.15 -25.69
C ARG A 125 -15.45 -14.75 -24.29
N PHE A 126 -16.66 -14.98 -23.81
CA PHE A 126 -16.90 -15.40 -22.43
C PHE A 126 -16.31 -16.76 -22.08
N GLU A 127 -16.20 -17.69 -23.03
CA GLU A 127 -15.65 -19.01 -22.77
C GLU A 127 -14.15 -18.95 -22.48
N GLU A 128 -13.41 -18.15 -23.25
CA GLU A 128 -11.98 -17.93 -23.01
C GLU A 128 -11.73 -17.08 -21.76
N ALA A 129 -12.62 -16.13 -21.47
CA ALA A 129 -12.55 -15.36 -20.23
C ALA A 129 -12.65 -16.26 -18.98
N LYS A 130 -13.42 -17.36 -19.02
CA LYS A 130 -13.52 -18.30 -17.89
C LYS A 130 -12.20 -18.94 -17.49
N GLU A 131 -11.25 -19.08 -18.42
CA GLU A 131 -9.92 -19.62 -18.12
C GLU A 131 -9.15 -18.75 -17.11
N TYR A 132 -9.45 -17.44 -17.10
CA TYR A 132 -8.84 -16.47 -16.18
C TYR A 132 -9.69 -16.23 -14.92
N ALA A 133 -10.99 -16.54 -14.98
CA ALA A 133 -11.95 -16.25 -13.91
C ALA A 133 -11.58 -16.89 -12.58
N ALA A 134 -11.15 -18.16 -12.55
CA ALA A 134 -10.81 -18.84 -11.29
C ALA A 134 -9.64 -18.17 -10.55
N THR A 135 -8.65 -17.64 -11.29
CA THR A 135 -7.53 -16.90 -10.69
C THR A 135 -7.99 -15.55 -10.15
N VAL A 136 -8.80 -14.83 -10.94
CA VAL A 136 -9.33 -13.52 -10.55
C VAL A 136 -10.25 -13.64 -9.33
N GLU A 137 -11.13 -14.64 -9.31
CA GLU A 137 -12.06 -14.90 -8.21
C GLU A 137 -11.32 -15.31 -6.93
N SER A 138 -10.35 -16.22 -7.02
CA SER A 138 -9.59 -16.68 -5.84
C SER A 138 -8.80 -15.54 -5.19
N GLU A 139 -8.09 -14.71 -5.96
CA GLU A 139 -7.35 -13.61 -5.36
C GLU A 139 -8.27 -12.45 -4.92
N ALA A 140 -9.36 -12.18 -5.64
CA ALA A 140 -10.36 -11.22 -5.16
C ALA A 140 -10.99 -11.67 -3.83
N GLU A 141 -11.22 -12.97 -3.65
CA GLU A 141 -11.63 -13.54 -2.36
C GLU A 141 -10.56 -13.38 -1.29
N ASP A 142 -9.29 -13.67 -1.59
CA ASP A 142 -8.17 -13.48 -0.66
C ASP A 142 -8.00 -12.00 -0.25
N PHE A 143 -8.11 -11.06 -1.19
CA PHE A 143 -8.14 -9.63 -0.90
C PHE A 143 -9.32 -9.25 0.01
N ALA A 144 -10.53 -9.73 -0.30
CA ALA A 144 -11.71 -9.47 0.53
C ALA A 144 -11.59 -10.12 1.92
N ASN A 145 -10.96 -11.29 2.02
CA ASN A 145 -10.67 -11.97 3.29
C ASN A 145 -9.63 -11.19 4.10
N ALA A 146 -8.56 -10.71 3.47
CA ALA A 146 -7.53 -9.88 4.08
C ALA A 146 -8.10 -8.56 4.59
N GLU A 147 -8.97 -7.92 3.80
CA GLU A 147 -9.66 -6.70 4.21
C GLU A 147 -10.53 -6.97 5.44
N ARG A 148 -11.37 -8.01 5.42
CA ARG A 148 -12.19 -8.41 6.59
C ARG A 148 -11.35 -8.73 7.83
N GLU A 149 -10.22 -9.42 7.65
CA GLU A 149 -9.30 -9.76 8.74
C GLU A 149 -8.63 -8.51 9.37
N ARG A 150 -8.43 -7.46 8.57
CA ARG A 150 -7.76 -6.20 8.96
C ARG A 150 -8.73 -5.05 9.25
N GLN A 151 -10.02 -5.22 9.02
CA GLN A 151 -11.05 -4.25 9.42
C GLN A 151 -11.28 -4.21 10.94
N SER A 152 -10.94 -5.28 11.64
CA SER A 152 -11.13 -5.39 13.09
C SER A 152 -10.09 -6.27 13.77
N ILE A 153 -10.04 -6.17 15.09
CA ILE A 153 -9.23 -7.03 15.96
C ILE A 153 -10.13 -7.71 16.99
N SER A 154 -9.72 -8.88 17.47
CA SER A 154 -10.36 -9.65 18.52
C SER A 154 -9.37 -9.94 19.65
N VAL A 155 -9.87 -10.13 20.88
CA VAL A 155 -9.05 -10.61 22.01
C VAL A 155 -8.50 -12.02 21.80
N THR A 156 -9.05 -12.78 20.87
CA THR A 156 -8.57 -14.12 20.51
C THR A 156 -7.51 -14.09 19.40
N ASP A 157 -7.21 -12.92 18.84
CA ASP A 157 -6.16 -12.79 17.84
C ASP A 157 -4.79 -13.10 18.44
N SER A 158 -3.90 -13.63 17.61
CA SER A 158 -2.50 -13.85 17.98
C SER A 158 -1.66 -12.62 17.63
N PHE A 159 -0.76 -12.23 18.52
CA PHE A 159 0.07 -11.05 18.38
C PHE A 159 1.56 -11.38 18.59
N LEU A 160 2.41 -10.69 17.83
CA LEU A 160 3.87 -10.77 17.86
C LEU A 160 4.47 -9.39 18.13
N GLY A 161 5.79 -9.35 18.35
CA GLY A 161 6.55 -8.10 18.44
C GLY A 161 6.40 -7.28 17.16
N HIS A 162 6.42 -5.95 17.29
CA HIS A 162 6.07 -5.04 16.20
C HIS A 162 7.13 -4.92 15.09
N GLU A 163 8.39 -5.25 15.35
CA GLU A 163 9.51 -5.20 14.38
C GLU A 163 9.80 -3.84 13.70
N MET A 164 9.03 -2.79 14.01
CA MET A 164 9.32 -1.40 13.60
C MET A 164 10.65 -0.90 14.16
N THR A 165 11.31 -0.01 13.40
CA THR A 165 12.55 0.65 13.81
C THR A 165 12.33 1.56 15.02
N GLU A 166 13.38 1.77 15.81
CA GLU A 166 13.32 2.63 17.00
C GLU A 166 12.91 4.07 16.65
N GLU A 167 13.31 4.58 15.48
CA GLU A 167 12.96 5.92 15.00
C GLU A 167 11.45 6.05 14.78
N LYS A 168 10.81 5.05 14.16
CA LYS A 168 9.37 5.06 13.90
C LYS A 168 8.58 4.94 15.20
N VAL A 169 9.04 4.08 16.11
CA VAL A 169 8.43 3.93 17.45
C VAL A 169 8.54 5.25 18.22
N ALA A 170 9.71 5.88 18.23
CA ALA A 170 9.93 7.18 18.87
C ALA A 170 9.04 8.28 18.27
N GLU A 171 8.79 8.24 16.95
CA GLU A 171 7.86 9.17 16.30
C GLU A 171 6.42 9.00 16.79
N ILE A 172 5.94 7.76 16.90
CA ILE A 172 4.60 7.44 17.44
C ILE A 172 4.49 7.96 18.86
N VAL A 173 5.44 7.60 19.73
CA VAL A 173 5.46 8.04 21.13
C VAL A 173 5.48 9.55 21.21
N ARG A 174 6.35 10.22 20.44
CA ARG A 174 6.44 11.68 20.41
C ARG A 174 5.12 12.31 20.00
N LYS A 175 4.42 11.79 18.99
CA LYS A 175 3.14 12.35 18.53
C LYS A 175 2.02 12.20 19.57
N LEU A 176 2.06 11.15 20.39
CA LEU A 176 0.97 10.82 21.31
C LEU A 176 1.21 11.17 22.78
N GLN A 177 2.46 11.30 23.24
CA GLN A 177 2.78 11.56 24.65
C GLN A 177 2.20 12.88 25.21
N TYR A 178 1.79 13.81 24.35
CA TYR A 178 1.15 15.07 24.75
C TYR A 178 -0.28 14.88 25.29
N TYR A 179 -0.96 13.79 24.94
CA TYR A 179 -2.28 13.47 25.49
C TYR A 179 -2.11 12.97 26.93
N GLU A 180 -2.48 13.80 27.90
CA GLU A 180 -2.33 13.50 29.33
C GLU A 180 -3.21 12.32 29.76
N GLU A 181 -4.29 12.04 29.03
CA GLU A 181 -5.19 10.92 29.26
C GLU A 181 -4.52 9.57 28.98
N ILE A 182 -3.53 9.53 28.08
CA ILE A 182 -2.80 8.31 27.73
C ILE A 182 -1.77 8.00 28.81
N THR A 183 -1.90 6.82 29.42
CA THR A 183 -1.01 6.31 30.47
C THR A 183 -0.02 5.29 29.93
N ALA A 184 -0.38 4.52 28.90
CA ALA A 184 0.53 3.60 28.24
C ALA A 184 0.14 3.36 26.78
N LEU A 185 1.12 2.98 25.97
CA LEU A 185 0.93 2.55 24.58
C LEU A 185 1.58 1.17 24.39
N TYR A 186 0.84 0.27 23.75
CA TYR A 186 1.35 -1.04 23.37
C TYR A 186 1.22 -1.22 21.86
N LEU A 187 2.33 -1.48 21.19
CA LEU A 187 2.41 -1.70 19.75
C LEU A 187 2.76 -3.16 19.48
N VAL A 188 1.92 -3.82 18.70
CA VAL A 188 2.07 -5.24 18.36
C VAL A 188 1.79 -5.47 16.89
N LYS A 189 2.25 -6.61 16.37
CA LYS A 189 1.92 -7.11 15.02
C LYS A 189 0.90 -8.24 15.14
N LYS A 190 -0.31 -8.09 14.56
CA LYS A 190 -1.30 -9.17 14.49
C LYS A 190 -0.80 -10.25 13.52
N VAL A 191 -0.97 -11.51 13.88
CA VAL A 191 -0.78 -12.65 12.97
C VAL A 191 -2.01 -12.73 12.07
N VAL A 192 -1.76 -12.66 10.76
CA VAL A 192 -2.76 -12.63 9.68
C VAL A 192 -2.60 -13.86 8.81
N ASN A 193 -3.70 -14.35 8.27
CA ASN A 193 -3.70 -15.50 7.36
C ASN A 193 -3.48 -15.08 5.91
N TYR A 194 -3.95 -13.87 5.55
CA TYR A 194 -3.88 -13.36 4.18
C TYR A 194 -2.85 -12.22 4.08
N PHE A 195 -1.94 -12.34 3.11
CA PHE A 195 -0.80 -11.44 2.88
C PHE A 195 0.08 -11.22 4.14
N PRO A 196 0.68 -12.27 4.71
CA PRO A 196 1.49 -12.16 5.93
C PRO A 196 2.75 -11.29 5.79
N ASP A 197 3.23 -11.09 4.57
CA ASP A 197 4.36 -10.19 4.28
C ASP A 197 3.99 -8.71 4.43
N VAL A 198 2.70 -8.37 4.41
CA VAL A 198 2.19 -7.03 4.73
C VAL A 198 1.84 -6.99 6.21
N PRO A 199 2.66 -6.39 7.09
CA PRO A 199 2.41 -6.42 8.51
C PRO A 199 1.12 -5.68 8.88
N PHE A 200 0.40 -6.15 9.90
CA PHE A 200 -0.75 -5.45 10.47
C PHE A 200 -0.42 -5.01 11.89
N HIS A 201 0.02 -3.76 12.04
CA HIS A 201 0.32 -3.19 13.34
C HIS A 201 -0.92 -2.69 14.04
N VAL A 202 -1.03 -3.01 15.32
CA VAL A 202 -2.13 -2.61 16.19
C VAL A 202 -1.54 -1.80 17.34
N LEU A 203 -2.08 -0.59 17.55
CA LEU A 203 -1.73 0.26 18.67
C LEU A 203 -2.84 0.20 19.72
N PHE A 204 -2.54 -0.43 20.84
CA PHE A 204 -3.38 -0.41 22.02
C PHE A 204 -3.03 0.78 22.91
N ILE A 205 -4.06 1.50 23.33
CA ILE A 205 -3.94 2.76 24.07
C ILE A 205 -4.59 2.56 25.43
N GLU A 206 -3.77 2.66 26.47
CA GLU A 206 -4.26 2.68 27.84
C GLU A 206 -4.56 4.11 28.26
N LEU A 207 -5.78 4.31 28.78
CA LEU A 207 -6.20 5.58 29.32
C LEU A 207 -6.24 5.51 30.84
N ARG A 208 -5.99 6.67 31.47
CA ARG A 208 -6.18 6.85 32.90
C ARG A 208 -7.60 6.45 33.31
N GLU A 209 -7.72 5.74 34.42
CA GLU A 209 -9.03 5.47 35.01
C GLU A 209 -9.71 6.78 35.42
N ARG A 210 -10.98 6.95 35.03
CA ARG A 210 -11.79 8.09 35.46
C ARG A 210 -12.19 7.91 36.92
N GLY A 211 -11.39 8.47 37.82
CA GLY A 211 -11.73 8.59 39.25
C GLY A 211 -12.76 9.68 39.54
N LEU A 212 -13.05 9.92 40.83
CA LEU A 212 -14.01 10.93 41.31
C LEU A 212 -13.61 12.40 41.00
N LEU A 213 -12.36 12.65 40.63
CA LEU A 213 -11.82 13.95 40.24
C LEU A 213 -11.68 14.02 38.72
N ASN A 214 -12.81 14.06 38.01
CA ASN A 214 -12.78 14.38 36.58
C ASN A 214 -12.19 15.78 36.40
N ARG A 215 -11.13 15.91 35.60
CA ARG A 215 -10.77 17.21 35.05
C ARG A 215 -11.85 17.58 34.04
N THR A 216 -12.42 18.77 34.16
CA THR A 216 -13.52 19.25 33.33
C THR A 216 -13.17 19.32 31.84
N ASN A 217 -11.89 19.19 31.47
CA ASN A 217 -11.37 19.32 30.10
C ASN A 217 -10.82 18.02 29.49
N ASP A 218 -10.93 16.86 30.15
CA ASP A 218 -10.41 15.60 29.56
C ASP A 218 -11.21 15.23 28.29
N MET A 219 -10.50 14.83 27.24
CA MET A 219 -11.12 14.35 26.02
C MET A 219 -11.95 13.08 26.30
N LYS A 220 -13.07 12.92 25.59
CA LYS A 220 -13.77 11.63 25.62
C LYS A 220 -12.91 10.57 24.90
N PRO A 221 -13.02 9.29 25.28
CA PRO A 221 -12.23 8.24 24.66
C PRO A 221 -12.39 8.16 23.14
N GLU A 222 -13.60 8.37 22.63
CA GLU A 222 -13.90 8.38 21.19
C GLU A 222 -13.23 9.57 20.48
N ASP A 223 -13.34 10.77 21.07
CA ASP A 223 -12.68 11.98 20.55
C ASP A 223 -11.15 11.82 20.55
N LEU A 224 -10.60 11.20 21.60
CA LEU A 224 -9.18 10.91 21.70
C LEU A 224 -8.73 9.90 20.65
N LEU A 225 -9.50 8.82 20.43
CA LEU A 225 -9.18 7.81 19.42
C LEU A 225 -9.20 8.43 18.01
N SER A 226 -10.17 9.30 17.71
CA SER A 226 -10.22 10.05 16.46
C SER A 226 -9.03 11.01 16.32
N ALA A 227 -8.61 11.68 17.40
CA ALA A 227 -7.46 12.56 17.38
C ALA A 227 -6.14 11.79 17.18
N VAL A 228 -6.00 10.62 17.81
CA VAL A 228 -4.86 9.72 17.62
C VAL A 228 -4.79 9.23 16.19
N ALA A 229 -5.90 8.75 15.63
CA ALA A 229 -5.98 8.27 14.25
C ALA A 229 -5.58 9.36 13.25
N SER A 230 -6.12 10.59 13.40
CA SER A 230 -5.75 11.72 12.55
C SER A 230 -4.26 12.09 12.66
N ARG A 231 -3.69 12.05 13.87
CA ARG A 231 -2.28 12.40 14.08
C ARG A 231 -1.30 11.35 13.55
N LEU A 232 -1.78 10.13 13.34
CA LEU A 232 -1.03 8.97 12.86
C LEU A 232 -1.51 8.48 11.49
N GLU A 233 -2.22 9.30 10.72
CA GLU A 233 -2.80 8.94 9.42
C GLU A 233 -1.75 8.40 8.43
N ASN A 234 -0.53 8.96 8.45
CA ASN A 234 0.59 8.52 7.61
C ASN A 234 1.55 7.56 8.33
N SER A 235 1.07 6.83 9.35
CA SER A 235 1.86 5.82 10.05
C SER A 235 1.59 4.41 9.50
N GLU A 236 2.44 3.45 9.85
CA GLU A 236 2.28 2.03 9.49
C GLU A 236 1.27 1.28 10.40
N ILE A 237 0.45 2.00 11.16
CA ILE A 237 -0.52 1.41 12.10
C ILE A 237 -1.84 1.18 11.38
N GLY A 238 -2.29 -0.09 11.35
CA GLY A 238 -3.52 -0.49 10.69
C GLY A 238 -4.76 -0.47 11.60
N TYR A 239 -4.59 -0.48 12.92
CA TYR A 239 -5.71 -0.44 13.86
C TYR A 239 -5.35 0.24 15.19
N PHE A 240 -6.29 1.02 15.74
CA PHE A 240 -6.17 1.66 17.04
C PHE A 240 -7.24 1.12 17.99
N ALA A 241 -6.83 0.65 19.17
CA ALA A 241 -7.72 0.05 20.15
C ALA A 241 -7.54 0.69 21.53
N LEU A 242 -8.64 1.04 22.19
CA LEU A 242 -8.60 1.46 23.58
C LEU A 242 -8.62 0.22 24.48
N LEU A 243 -7.73 0.15 25.48
CA LEU A 243 -7.70 -0.93 26.47
C LEU A 243 -8.83 -0.80 27.50
N ARG A 244 -10.06 -0.93 27.01
CA ARG A 244 -11.33 -0.83 27.75
C ARG A 244 -12.33 -1.83 27.20
N GLY A 245 -13.39 -2.11 27.96
CA GLY A 245 -14.47 -3.00 27.53
C GLY A 245 -13.95 -4.39 27.18
N GLU A 246 -14.25 -4.86 25.97
CA GLU A 246 -13.86 -6.19 25.51
C GLU A 246 -12.34 -6.37 25.42
N PHE A 247 -11.55 -5.31 25.25
CA PHE A 247 -10.09 -5.40 25.13
C PHE A 247 -9.34 -5.45 26.48
N ILE A 248 -10.03 -5.39 27.63
CA ILE A 248 -9.35 -5.50 28.93
C ILE A 248 -8.50 -6.78 29.08
N PRO A 249 -8.97 -7.98 28.67
CA PRO A 249 -8.21 -9.22 28.84
C PRO A 249 -6.88 -9.25 28.07
N ILE A 250 -6.72 -8.43 27.03
CA ILE A 250 -5.51 -8.43 26.20
C ILE A 250 -4.28 -7.91 26.96
N ARG A 251 -4.48 -7.20 28.08
CA ARG A 251 -3.38 -6.70 28.94
C ARG A 251 -2.46 -7.80 29.43
N GLU A 252 -2.99 -8.99 29.67
CA GLU A 252 -2.24 -10.16 30.12
C GLU A 252 -1.34 -10.76 29.02
N VAL A 253 -1.57 -10.38 27.75
CA VAL A 253 -0.81 -10.86 26.61
C VAL A 253 0.48 -10.05 26.41
N PHE A 254 0.44 -8.72 26.61
CA PHE A 254 1.57 -7.83 26.32
C PHE A 254 2.89 -8.23 27.01
N PRO A 255 2.93 -8.62 28.31
CA PRO A 255 4.19 -8.99 28.96
C PRO A 255 4.91 -10.17 28.29
N ARG A 256 4.20 -10.98 27.49
CA ARG A 256 4.74 -12.13 26.76
C ARG A 256 5.23 -11.75 25.35
N ILE A 257 4.94 -10.54 24.90
CA ILE A 257 5.31 -10.03 23.58
C ILE A 257 6.50 -9.08 23.75
N PRO A 258 7.68 -9.41 23.20
CA PRO A 258 8.86 -8.56 23.27
C PRO A 258 8.60 -7.16 22.71
N ASN A 259 9.09 -6.14 23.42
CA ASN A 259 9.02 -4.72 23.04
C ASN A 259 7.60 -4.20 22.76
N SER A 260 6.56 -4.87 23.28
CA SER A 260 5.18 -4.47 23.02
C SER A 260 4.83 -3.14 23.68
N LYS A 261 5.27 -2.88 24.91
CA LYS A 261 5.05 -1.60 25.60
C LYS A 261 6.05 -0.56 25.08
N ILE A 262 5.57 0.44 24.34
CA ILE A 262 6.40 1.50 23.73
C ILE A 262 6.37 2.82 24.49
N PHE A 263 5.37 3.02 25.35
CA PHE A 263 5.26 4.20 26.21
C PHE A 263 4.55 3.83 27.51
N GLU A 264 5.01 4.43 28.61
CA GLU A 264 4.35 4.42 29.90
C GLU A 264 4.61 5.75 30.58
N ARG A 265 3.55 6.37 31.11
CA ARG A 265 3.64 7.62 31.84
C ARG A 265 4.05 7.30 33.27
N ASN A 266 5.15 7.91 33.73
CA ASN A 266 5.56 7.82 35.13
C ASN A 266 4.46 8.42 36.02
N SER A 267 3.96 7.62 36.96
CA SER A 267 2.99 7.99 37.99
C SER A 267 3.49 9.08 38.92
#